data_AF-A0AB36PD62-F1
#
_entry.id   AF-A0AB36PD62-F1
#
_cell.length_a   1.000
_cell.length_b   1.000
_cell.length_c   1.000
_cell.angle_alpha   90.00
_cell.angle_beta   90.00
_cell.angle_gamma   90.00
#
_symmetry.space_group_name_H-M   'P 1'
#
loop_
_entity.id
_entity.type
_entity.pdbx_description
1 polymer ?
#
loop_
_entity_poly.entity_id
_entity_poly.type
_entity_poly.pdbx_seq_one_letter_code
_entity_poly.pdbx_strand_id
1 'polypeptide(L)'
;MTEFEFFMELRLRGVEQLGQVRLAILETNGQISVYFFEDDKVKPGLLILPSDCTQRYKVVPESADYACIRCSEIIHMNAGEKQLCPRCANPEWTKASRAKRVT
;
A
#
# COMPACT_ATOMS: atom_id res chain seq x y z
N MET A 1 6.32 10.79 -14.73
CA MET A 1 5.65 10.75 -13.42
C MET A 1 6.52 9.95 -12.46
N THR A 2 6.84 10.53 -11.31
CA THR A 2 7.55 9.86 -10.22
C THR A 2 6.57 9.03 -9.38
N GLU A 3 7.07 8.10 -8.54
CA GLU A 3 6.21 7.35 -7.60
C GLU A 3 5.42 8.28 -6.67
N PHE A 4 6.07 9.36 -6.22
CA PHE A 4 5.44 10.35 -5.36
C PHE A 4 4.23 11.03 -6.04
N GLU A 5 4.39 11.46 -7.29
CA GLU A 5 3.31 12.05 -8.10
C GLU A 5 2.19 11.03 -8.35
N PHE A 6 2.54 9.77 -8.62
CA PHE A 6 1.57 8.70 -8.81
C PHE A 6 0.71 8.49 -7.55
N PHE A 7 1.32 8.40 -6.36
CA PHE A 7 0.56 8.27 -5.12
C PHE A 7 -0.24 9.54 -4.76
N MET A 8 0.24 10.73 -5.11
CA MET A 8 -0.54 11.96 -4.95
C MET A 8 -1.85 11.89 -5.73
N GLU A 9 -1.79 11.53 -7.01
CA GLU A 9 -2.97 11.41 -7.86
C GLU A 9 -3.95 10.34 -7.35
N LEU A 10 -3.45 9.20 -6.86
CA LEU A 10 -4.30 8.19 -6.23
C LEU A 10 -5.00 8.72 -4.97
N ARG A 11 -4.28 9.47 -4.11
CA ARG A 11 -4.88 10.08 -2.92
C ARG A 11 -5.96 11.10 -3.26
N LEU A 12 -5.75 11.91 -4.31
CA LEU A 12 -6.77 12.85 -4.80
C LEU A 12 -8.05 12.14 -5.29
N ARG A 13 -7.94 10.87 -5.68
CA ARG A 13 -9.07 9.99 -6.05
C ARG A 13 -9.65 9.20 -4.88
N GLY A 14 -9.24 9.49 -3.64
CA GLY A 14 -9.73 8.84 -2.43
C GLY A 14 -9.16 7.44 -2.21
N VAL A 15 -8.01 7.11 -2.81
CA VAL A 15 -7.28 5.88 -2.47
C VAL A 15 -6.48 6.11 -1.19
N GLU A 16 -6.71 5.29 -0.19
CA GLU A 16 -5.92 5.27 1.05
C GLU A 16 -4.84 4.17 1.01
N GLN A 17 -5.16 3.04 0.37
CA GLN A 17 -4.28 1.87 0.32
C GLN A 17 -4.42 1.11 -1.01
N LEU A 18 -3.31 0.54 -1.50
CA LEU A 18 -3.23 0.00 -2.88
C LEU A 18 -4.16 -1.19 -3.18
N GLY A 19 -4.56 -1.96 -2.17
CA GLY A 19 -5.51 -3.07 -2.28
C GLY A 19 -6.96 -2.63 -2.57
N GLN A 20 -7.26 -1.32 -2.57
CA GLN A 20 -8.50 -0.75 -3.08
C GLN A 20 -8.52 -0.63 -4.61
N VAL A 21 -7.35 -0.57 -5.25
CA VAL A 21 -7.20 -0.30 -6.69
C VAL A 21 -7.16 -1.62 -7.45
N ARG A 22 -8.13 -1.81 -8.35
CA ARG A 22 -8.18 -2.94 -9.27
C ARG A 22 -7.36 -2.69 -10.54
N LEU A 23 -7.41 -1.46 -11.04
CA LEU A 23 -6.70 -1.02 -12.24
C LEU A 23 -6.45 0.48 -12.16
N ALA A 24 -5.22 0.90 -12.43
CA ALA A 24 -4.87 2.29 -12.65
C ALA A 24 -4.24 2.42 -14.04
N ILE A 25 -4.69 3.39 -14.84
CA ILE A 25 -4.19 3.63 -16.20
C ILE A 25 -3.66 5.06 -16.25
N LEU A 26 -2.42 5.25 -16.70
CA LEU A 26 -1.88 6.57 -17.02
C LEU A 26 -2.34 6.94 -18.43
N GLU A 27 -3.18 7.97 -18.53
CA GLU A 27 -3.73 8.47 -19.79
C GLU A 27 -2.72 9.36 -20.53
N THR A 28 -2.95 9.58 -21.82
CA THR A 28 -2.07 10.40 -22.67
C THR A 28 -2.00 11.87 -22.25
N ASN A 29 -3.01 12.36 -21.53
CA ASN A 29 -3.05 13.71 -20.96
C ASN A 29 -2.36 13.81 -19.58
N GLY A 30 -1.75 12.73 -19.09
CA GLY A 30 -1.05 12.67 -17.81
C GLY A 30 -1.95 12.42 -16.59
N GLN A 31 -3.28 12.34 -16.76
CA GLN A 31 -4.18 11.95 -15.69
C GLN A 31 -4.17 10.44 -15.48
N ILE A 32 -4.58 10.00 -14.28
CA ILE A 32 -4.73 8.57 -14.00
C ILE A 32 -6.22 8.24 -13.96
N SER A 33 -6.65 7.22 -14.69
CA SER A 33 -7.98 6.59 -14.50
C SER A 33 -7.86 5.51 -13.44
N VAL A 34 -8.76 5.50 -12.44
CA VAL A 34 -8.72 4.53 -11.33
C VAL A 34 -10.03 3.73 -11.29
N TYR A 35 -9.89 2.40 -11.36
CA TYR A 35 -10.98 1.45 -11.16
C TYR A 35 -10.74 0.71 -9.86
N PHE A 36 -11.79 0.63 -9.05
CA PHE A 36 -11.70 0.11 -7.70
C PHE A 36 -12.24 -1.31 -7.61
N PHE A 37 -11.80 -2.03 -6.59
CA PHE A 37 -12.53 -3.21 -6.13
C PHE A 37 -13.82 -2.79 -5.44
N GLU A 38 -14.83 -3.67 -5.50
CA GLU A 38 -15.98 -3.60 -4.60
C GLU A 38 -15.52 -3.85 -3.15
N ASP A 39 -16.29 -3.34 -2.18
CA ASP A 39 -15.94 -3.34 -0.76
C ASP A 39 -15.65 -4.73 -0.17
N ASP A 40 -16.29 -5.78 -0.68
CA ASP A 40 -16.10 -7.17 -0.29
C ASP A 40 -14.87 -7.83 -0.96
N LYS A 41 -14.34 -7.20 -2.02
CA LYS A 41 -13.18 -7.65 -2.81
C LYS A 41 -11.91 -6.85 -2.51
N VAL A 42 -11.98 -5.81 -1.68
CA VAL A 42 -10.82 -5.04 -1.23
C VAL A 42 -9.82 -5.97 -0.56
N LYS A 43 -8.57 -5.88 -1.00
CA LYS A 43 -7.45 -6.67 -0.47
C LYS A 43 -6.68 -5.85 0.56
N PRO A 44 -5.92 -6.50 1.47
CA PRO A 44 -4.91 -5.82 2.25
C PRO A 44 -3.90 -5.16 1.32
N GLY A 45 -3.44 -3.96 1.65
CA GLY A 45 -2.49 -3.25 0.82
C GLY A 45 -1.64 -2.25 1.57
N LEU A 46 -0.66 -1.73 0.84
CA LEU A 46 0.23 -0.67 1.30
C LEU A 46 -0.55 0.63 1.47
N LEU A 47 -0.45 1.25 2.66
CA LEU A 47 -0.89 2.62 2.88
C LEU A 47 -0.05 3.57 2.03
N ILE A 48 -0.71 4.39 1.21
CA ILE A 48 -0.04 5.33 0.29
C ILE A 48 0.08 6.74 0.88
N LEU A 49 -0.05 6.87 2.20
CA LEU A 49 0.12 8.14 2.90
C LEU A 49 1.60 8.59 2.86
N PRO A 50 1.87 9.89 3.06
CA PRO A 50 3.24 10.38 3.25
C PRO A 50 3.99 9.59 4.33
N SER A 51 5.33 9.53 4.21
CA SER A 51 6.21 8.80 5.13
C SER A 51 5.98 9.18 6.58
N ASP A 52 5.73 10.47 6.84
CA ASP A 52 5.61 11.01 8.19
C ASP A 52 4.26 10.65 8.84
N CYS A 53 3.33 10.12 8.05
CA CYS A 53 2.02 9.64 8.48
C CYS A 53 1.95 8.11 8.59
N THR A 54 3.04 7.40 8.28
CA THR A 54 3.06 5.93 8.26
C THR A 54 4.21 5.36 9.07
N GLN A 55 3.89 4.51 10.04
CA GLN A 55 4.91 3.84 10.82
C GLN A 55 5.61 2.77 9.98
N ARG A 56 6.94 2.75 10.06
CA ARG A 56 7.82 1.79 9.37
C ARG A 56 8.57 0.95 10.38
N TYR A 57 8.73 -0.32 10.06
CA TYR A 57 9.29 -1.33 10.93
C TYR A 57 10.34 -2.16 10.20
N LYS A 58 11.48 -2.37 10.86
CA LYS A 58 12.44 -3.44 10.52
C LYS A 58 12.25 -4.67 11.41
N VAL A 59 11.64 -4.47 12.58
CA VAL A 59 11.19 -5.49 13.52
C VAL A 59 9.74 -5.17 13.83
N VAL A 60 8.83 -6.10 13.59
CA VAL A 60 7.40 -5.84 13.72
C VAL A 60 6.95 -5.90 15.18
N PRO A 61 6.08 -4.99 15.64
CA PRO A 61 5.68 -4.92 17.05
C PRO A 61 4.59 -5.93 17.43
N GLU A 62 3.82 -6.42 16.47
CA GLU A 62 2.65 -7.26 16.69
C GLU A 62 2.50 -8.30 15.57
N SER A 63 1.75 -9.37 15.82
CA SER A 63 1.44 -10.36 14.80
C SER A 63 0.33 -9.86 13.88
N ALA A 64 0.63 -9.60 12.62
CA ALA A 64 -0.30 -9.03 11.65
C ALA A 64 0.17 -9.24 10.20
N ASP A 65 -0.64 -8.80 9.25
CA ASP A 65 -0.21 -8.67 7.86
C ASP A 65 0.59 -7.36 7.68
N TYR A 66 1.72 -7.46 7.01
CA TYR A 66 2.62 -6.36 6.74
C TYR A 66 2.82 -6.18 5.24
N ALA A 67 2.81 -4.92 4.81
CA ALA A 67 3.11 -4.51 3.45
C ALA A 67 4.55 -4.06 3.33
N CYS A 68 5.27 -4.58 2.35
CA CYS A 68 6.58 -4.07 1.97
C CYS A 68 6.41 -2.65 1.43
N ILE A 69 7.11 -1.68 2.03
CA ILE A 69 6.98 -0.26 1.63
C ILE A 69 7.48 0.04 0.22
N ARG A 70 8.25 -0.89 -0.38
CA ARG A 70 8.88 -0.71 -1.70
C ARG A 70 8.11 -1.37 -2.83
N CYS A 71 7.58 -2.57 -2.61
CA CYS A 71 6.95 -3.37 -3.67
C CYS A 71 5.54 -3.82 -3.33
N SER A 72 4.99 -3.38 -2.20
CA SER A 72 3.62 -3.69 -1.73
C SER A 72 3.30 -5.18 -1.51
N GLU A 73 4.32 -6.04 -1.44
CA GLU A 73 4.13 -7.45 -1.07
C GLU A 73 3.52 -7.55 0.31
N ILE A 74 2.52 -8.42 0.48
CA ILE A 74 1.85 -8.64 1.76
C ILE A 74 2.29 -9.98 2.32
N ILE A 75 2.85 -9.96 3.52
CA ILE A 75 3.16 -11.18 4.26
C ILE A 75 2.63 -11.10 5.68
N HIS A 76 2.23 -12.24 6.22
CA HIS A 76 1.97 -12.36 7.64
C HIS A 76 3.30 -12.42 8.39
N MET A 77 3.42 -11.67 9.49
CA MET A 77 4.60 -11.68 10.36
C MET A 77 4.15 -11.80 11.82
N ASN A 78 4.92 -12.52 12.63
CA ASN A 78 4.72 -12.59 14.07
C ASN A 78 5.45 -11.45 14.80
N ALA A 79 4.93 -11.05 15.96
CA ALA A 79 5.57 -10.05 16.81
C ALA A 79 7.05 -10.38 17.08
N GLY A 80 7.93 -9.39 16.89
CA GLY A 80 9.38 -9.53 17.04
C GLY A 80 10.10 -10.07 15.81
N GLU A 81 9.41 -10.47 14.74
CA GLU A 81 10.06 -10.94 13.52
C GLU A 81 10.77 -9.82 12.75
N LYS A 82 11.90 -10.20 12.16
CA LYS A 82 12.71 -9.39 11.24
C LYS A 82 13.00 -10.22 10.01
N GLN A 83 12.48 -9.81 8.86
CA GLN A 83 12.72 -10.49 7.60
C GLN A 83 12.85 -9.52 6.43
N LEU A 84 13.53 -9.98 5.39
CA LEU A 84 13.60 -9.26 4.11
C LEU A 84 12.38 -9.60 3.28
N CYS A 85 11.89 -8.64 2.51
CA CYS A 85 10.79 -8.87 1.58
C CYS A 85 11.17 -9.98 0.59
N PRO A 86 10.36 -11.05 0.45
CA PRO A 86 10.70 -12.16 -0.45
C PRO A 86 10.69 -11.76 -1.93
N ARG A 87 10.01 -10.65 -2.28
CA ARG A 87 9.92 -10.14 -3.65
C ARG A 87 11.07 -9.20 -4.04
N CYS A 88 11.50 -8.32 -3.14
CA CYS A 88 12.45 -7.24 -3.48
C CYS A 88 13.60 -7.03 -2.49
N ALA A 89 13.72 -7.91 -1.49
CA ALA A 89 14.72 -7.89 -0.41
C ALA A 89 14.72 -6.62 0.46
N ASN A 90 13.71 -5.75 0.35
CA ASN A 90 13.57 -4.57 1.21
C ASN A 90 13.36 -4.99 2.68
N PRO A 91 14.07 -4.39 3.65
CA PRO A 91 13.97 -4.76 5.06
C PRO A 91 12.86 -4.00 5.81
N GLU A 92 12.19 -3.05 5.17
CA GLU A 92 11.22 -2.17 5.80
C GLU A 92 9.78 -2.54 5.44
N TRP A 93 8.94 -2.51 6.47
CA TRP A 93 7.56 -2.95 6.47
C TRP A 93 6.66 -1.90 7.09
N THR A 94 5.40 -1.87 6.70
CA THR A 94 4.33 -1.16 7.41
C THR A 94 3.14 -2.09 7.58
N LYS A 95 2.25 -1.82 8.54
CA LYS A 95 1.06 -2.65 8.74
C LYS A 95 0.19 -2.58 7.48
N ALA A 96 -0.25 -3.72 6.97
CA ALA A 96 -1.13 -3.73 5.80
C ALA A 96 -2.50 -3.15 6.19
N SER A 97 -3.01 -2.21 5.41
CA SER A 97 -4.33 -1.63 5.64
C SER A 97 -5.41 -2.44 4.94
N ARG A 98 -6.56 -2.57 5.60
CA ARG A 98 -7.79 -3.16 5.06
C ARG A 98 -8.90 -2.11 4.95
N ALA A 99 -8.55 -0.82 5.02
CA ALA A 99 -9.50 0.28 4.89
C ALA A 99 -10.23 0.18 3.55
N LYS A 100 -11.54 0.40 3.61
CA LYS A 100 -12.41 0.58 2.44
C LYS A 100 -12.51 2.06 2.12
N ARG A 101 -13.00 2.39 0.93
CA ARG A 101 -13.23 3.78 0.56
C ARG A 101 -14.42 4.33 1.33
N VAL A 102 -14.33 5.58 1.75
CA VAL A 102 -15.50 6.35 2.23
C VAL A 102 -16.10 7.04 1.00
N THR A 103 -17.38 6.78 0.71
CA THR A 103 -18.13 7.35 -0.43
C THR A 103 -19.24 8.27 0.04
#